data_AF-A0A944YQX7-F1
#
_entry.id   AF-A0A944YQX7-F1
#
_cell.length_a   1.000
_cell.length_b   1.000
_cell.length_c   1.000
_cell.angle_alpha   90.00
_cell.angle_beta   90.00
_cell.angle_gamma   90.00
#
_symmetry.space_group_name_H-M   'P 1'
#
loop_
_entity.id
_entity.type
_entity.pdbx_description
1 polymer ?
#
loop_
_entity_poly.entity_id
_entity_poly.type
_entity_poly.pdbx_seq_one_letter_code
_entity_poly.pdbx_strand_id
1 'polypeptide(L)'
;MTHSIYSNKEIFLRELVSNSADAVDKARLKSLTDTTFLGDDNEFKITIISDEKANTITIEDNGIGMTQEEMVSHLGTIAKSGTKEFIEKLQKAKED
;
A
#
# COMPACT_ATOMS: atom_id res chain seq x y z
N MET A 1 13.35 -2.55 14.30
CA MET A 1 12.47 -1.48 13.79
C MET A 1 11.02 -1.57 14.26
N THR A 2 10.67 -2.44 15.21
CA THR A 2 9.28 -2.69 15.65
C THR A 2 8.86 -1.90 16.90
N HIS A 3 9.64 -0.92 17.36
CA HIS A 3 9.30 -0.15 18.55
C HIS A 3 9.18 1.37 18.34
N SER A 4 9.62 1.88 17.19
CA SER A 4 9.58 3.33 16.91
C SER A 4 8.36 3.77 16.09
N ILE A 5 7.63 2.84 15.45
CA ILE A 5 6.46 3.13 14.60
C ILE A 5 5.12 3.00 15.36
N TYR A 6 5.12 2.36 16.54
CA TYR A 6 3.88 1.96 17.24
C TYR A 6 3.39 2.93 18.31
N SER A 7 3.94 4.13 18.41
CA SER A 7 3.43 5.09 19.40
C SER A 7 1.95 5.40 19.17
N ASN A 8 1.52 5.37 17.91
CA ASN A 8 0.17 5.73 17.46
C ASN A 8 -0.32 4.69 16.44
N LYS A 9 -1.02 3.65 16.92
CA LYS A 9 -1.50 2.54 16.09
C LYS A 9 -2.49 2.99 15.02
N GLU A 10 -3.12 4.15 15.18
CA GLU A 10 -4.08 4.76 14.25
C GLU A 10 -3.42 5.32 12.98
N ILE A 11 -2.10 5.48 12.95
CA ILE A 11 -1.37 6.04 11.81
C ILE A 11 -1.59 5.20 10.53
N PHE A 12 -1.76 3.88 10.64
CA PHE A 12 -1.97 3.03 9.47
C PHE A 12 -3.14 3.49 8.60
N LEU A 13 -4.23 3.95 9.22
CA LEU A 13 -5.43 4.37 8.49
C LEU A 13 -5.14 5.65 7.70
N ARG A 14 -4.39 6.59 8.28
CA ARG A 14 -3.93 7.79 7.58
C ARG A 14 -3.07 7.43 6.37
N GLU A 15 -2.09 6.54 6.55
CA GLU A 15 -1.19 6.16 5.46
C GLU A 15 -1.93 5.44 4.32
N LEU A 16 -2.86 4.52 4.65
CA LEU A 16 -3.64 3.81 3.64
C LEU A 16 -4.58 4.75 2.88
N VAL A 17 -5.28 5.65 3.57
CA VAL A 17 -6.12 6.66 2.91
C VAL A 17 -5.29 7.60 2.03
N SER A 18 -4.09 7.99 2.48
CA SER A 18 -3.18 8.80 1.66
C SER A 18 -2.76 8.07 0.37
N ASN A 19 -2.42 6.78 0.47
CA ASN A 19 -2.07 5.97 -0.71
C ASN A 19 -3.25 5.83 -1.69
N SER A 20 -4.46 5.63 -1.19
CA SER A 20 -5.67 5.57 -2.02
C SER A 20 -5.98 6.91 -2.69
N ALA A 21 -5.78 8.04 -2.00
CA ALA A 21 -5.93 9.37 -2.60
C ALA A 21 -4.92 9.60 -3.75
N ASP A 22 -3.65 9.23 -3.55
CA ASP A 22 -2.64 9.30 -4.59
C ASP A 22 -2.99 8.41 -5.81
N ALA A 23 -3.58 7.23 -5.57
CA ALA A 23 -4.01 6.33 -6.63
C ALA A 23 -5.16 6.93 -7.46
N VAL A 24 -6.14 7.54 -6.79
CA VAL A 24 -7.26 8.25 -7.42
C VAL A 24 -6.78 9.47 -8.22
N ASP A 25 -5.87 10.27 -7.67
CA ASP A 25 -5.35 11.45 -8.38
C ASP A 25 -4.58 11.05 -9.64
N LYS A 26 -3.78 9.97 -9.58
CA LYS A 26 -3.10 9.41 -10.76
C LYS A 26 -4.08 8.92 -11.81
N ALA A 27 -5.16 8.23 -11.40
CA ALA A 27 -6.22 7.78 -12.29
C ALA A 27 -6.90 8.96 -12.99
N ARG A 28 -7.21 10.02 -12.25
CA ARG A 28 -7.79 11.25 -12.77
C ARG A 28 -6.89 11.94 -13.78
N LEU A 29 -5.58 12.02 -13.51
CA LEU A 29 -4.63 12.58 -14.47
C LEU A 29 -4.54 11.72 -15.74
N LYS A 30 -4.52 10.39 -15.59
CA LYS A 30 -4.51 9.44 -16.71
C LYS A 30 -5.74 9.61 -17.59
N SER A 31 -6.92 9.76 -17.00
CA SER A 31 -8.19 9.90 -17.75
C SER A 31 -8.28 11.18 -18.57
N LEU A 32 -7.51 12.23 -18.23
CA LEU A 32 -7.41 13.44 -19.06
C LEU A 32 -6.69 13.17 -20.39
N THR A 33 -5.84 12.14 -20.44
CA THR A 33 -5.05 11.77 -21.63
C THR A 33 -5.56 10.52 -22.34
N ASP A 34 -6.33 9.68 -21.64
CA ASP A 34 -6.87 8.42 -22.13
C ASP A 34 -8.34 8.33 -21.73
N THR A 35 -9.23 8.68 -22.66
CA THR A 35 -10.68 8.70 -22.43
C THR A 35 -11.30 7.30 -22.35
N THR A 36 -10.53 6.24 -22.64
CA THR A 36 -11.00 4.85 -22.52
C THR A 36 -10.69 4.24 -21.16
N PHE A 37 -9.86 4.91 -20.35
CA PHE A 37 -9.36 4.41 -19.08
C PHE A 37 -10.44 4.17 -18.02
N LEU A 38 -11.43 5.07 -17.90
CA LEU A 38 -12.44 5.00 -16.84
C LEU A 38 -13.55 3.98 -17.09
N GLY A 39 -13.72 3.51 -18.34
CA GLY A 39 -14.85 2.67 -18.70
C GLY A 39 -16.19 3.30 -18.27
N ASP A 40 -17.02 2.53 -17.57
CA ASP A 40 -18.32 2.98 -17.06
C ASP A 40 -18.25 3.57 -15.62
N ASP A 41 -17.17 3.34 -14.88
CA ASP A 41 -17.00 3.83 -13.50
C ASP A 41 -16.29 5.19 -13.49
N ASN A 42 -17.10 6.24 -13.56
CA ASN A 42 -16.61 7.63 -13.63
C ASN A 42 -16.61 8.33 -12.26
N GLU A 43 -16.98 7.64 -11.18
CA GLU A 43 -17.05 8.22 -9.85
C GLU A 43 -15.91 7.70 -8.98
N PHE A 44 -14.82 8.46 -8.92
CA PHE A 44 -13.70 8.13 -8.04
C PHE A 44 -14.12 8.18 -6.58
N LYS A 45 -13.77 7.13 -5.84
CA LYS A 45 -14.12 6.96 -4.43
C LYS A 45 -13.09 6.14 -3.67
N ILE A 46 -13.06 6.38 -2.37
CA ILE A 46 -12.36 5.54 -1.39
C ILE A 46 -13.42 5.04 -0.42
N THR A 47 -13.57 3.72 -0.32
CA THR A 47 -14.56 3.05 0.52
C THR A 47 -13.86 2.42 1.71
N ILE A 48 -14.34 2.71 2.93
CA ILE A 48 -13.86 2.11 4.18
C ILE A 48 -14.99 1.27 4.77
N ILE A 49 -14.74 -0.02 4.96
CA ILE A 49 -15.72 -0.99 5.44
C ILE A 49 -15.17 -1.64 6.70
N SER A 50 -15.91 -1.61 7.81
CA SER A 50 -15.59 -2.36 9.01
C SER A 50 -16.51 -3.56 9.16
N ASP A 51 -15.93 -4.76 9.28
CA ASP A 51 -16.65 -5.99 9.55
C ASP A 51 -16.21 -6.56 10.91
N GLU A 52 -17.06 -6.38 11.92
CA GLU A 52 -16.81 -6.86 13.28
C GLU A 52 -16.83 -8.39 13.36
N LYS A 53 -17.65 -9.06 12.54
CA LYS A 53 -17.76 -10.52 12.56
C LYS A 53 -16.51 -11.18 11.97
N ALA A 54 -15.99 -10.60 10.89
CA ALA A 54 -14.74 -11.05 10.27
C ALA A 54 -13.49 -10.49 10.99
N ASN A 55 -13.66 -9.52 11.88
CA ASN A 55 -12.59 -8.75 12.53
C ASN A 55 -11.64 -8.11 11.49
N THR A 56 -12.23 -7.49 10.47
CA THR A 56 -11.49 -6.85 9.37
C THR A 56 -11.90 -5.40 9.18
N ILE A 57 -10.96 -4.62 8.65
CA ILE A 57 -11.22 -3.32 8.05
C ILE A 57 -10.71 -3.37 6.61
N THR A 58 -11.57 -3.02 5.66
CA THR A 58 -11.25 -2.97 4.24
C THR A 58 -11.16 -1.51 3.82
N ILE A 59 -10.08 -1.15 3.12
CA ILE A 59 -9.91 0.13 2.45
C ILE A 59 -9.80 -0.20 0.96
N GLU A 60 -10.75 0.29 0.17
CA GLU A 60 -10.84 0.03 -1.26
C GLU A 60 -10.91 1.36 -2.02
N ASP A 61 -10.14 1.50 -3.09
CA ASP A 61 -10.25 2.61 -4.02
C ASP A 61 -10.39 2.10 -5.45
N ASN A 62 -10.99 2.92 -6.31
CA ASN A 62 -11.04 2.70 -7.76
C ASN A 62 -10.03 3.60 -8.48
N GLY A 63 -8.84 3.78 -7.89
CA GLY A 63 -7.73 4.53 -8.47
C GLY A 63 -6.99 3.77 -9.57
N ILE A 64 -5.75 4.19 -9.84
CA ILE A 64 -4.96 3.70 -10.99
C ILE A 64 -4.58 2.21 -10.90
N GLY A 65 -4.71 1.62 -9.71
CA GLY A 65 -4.31 0.26 -9.42
C GLY A 65 -2.79 0.06 -9.50
N MET A 66 -2.38 -1.21 -9.53
CA MET A 66 -0.99 -1.62 -9.72
C MET A 66 -0.93 -2.85 -10.62
N THR A 67 0.08 -2.95 -11.48
CA THR A 67 0.37 -4.21 -12.18
C THR A 67 0.98 -5.23 -11.21
N GLN A 68 1.07 -6.48 -11.66
CA GLN A 68 1.72 -7.54 -10.88
C GLN A 68 3.19 -7.19 -10.56
N GLU A 69 3.92 -6.63 -11.52
CA GLU A 69 5.31 -6.22 -11.34
C GLU A 69 5.44 -5.07 -10.33
N GLU A 70 4.55 -4.08 -10.39
CA GLU A 70 4.51 -2.96 -9.44
C GLU A 70 4.20 -3.45 -8.03
N MET A 71 3.27 -4.39 -7.86
CA MET A 71 2.99 -5.01 -6.56
C MET A 71 4.23 -5.71 -5.99
N VAL A 72 4.93 -6.51 -6.80
CA VAL A 72 6.14 -7.21 -6.37
C VAL A 72 7.25 -6.22 -5.98
N SER A 73 7.43 -5.16 -6.77
CA SER A 73 8.45 -4.15 -6.53
C SER A 73 8.15 -3.31 -5.29
N HIS A 74 6.94 -2.74 -5.18
CA HIS A 74 6.60 -1.76 -4.15
C HIS A 74 6.26 -2.43 -2.81
N LEU A 75 5.49 -3.51 -2.82
CA LEU A 75 5.07 -4.20 -1.59
C LEU A 75 6.07 -5.30 -1.19
N GLY A 76 6.57 -6.05 -2.18
CA GLY A 76 7.50 -7.16 -1.94
C GLY A 76 8.88 -6.71 -1.48
N THR A 77 9.33 -5.50 -1.82
CA THR A 77 10.60 -4.95 -1.33
C THR A 77 10.48 -4.43 0.10
N ILE A 78 9.33 -3.86 0.50
CA ILE A 78 9.08 -3.46 1.89
C ILE A 78 9.07 -4.70 2.82
N ALA A 79 8.55 -5.83 2.35
CA ALA A 79 8.62 -7.10 3.07
C ALA A 79 10.05 -7.67 3.18
N LYS A 80 10.99 -7.21 2.34
CA LYS A 80 12.43 -7.49 2.42
C LYS A 80 13.22 -6.45 3.24
N SER A 81 12.54 -5.50 3.89
CA SER A 81 13.17 -4.38 4.60
C SER A 81 14.17 -4.85 5.67
N GLY A 82 15.46 -4.60 5.38
CA GLY A 82 16.58 -4.26 6.28
C GLY A 82 16.93 -5.22 7.41
N THR A 83 15.96 -5.70 8.17
CA THR A 83 16.14 -6.56 9.34
C THR A 83 16.62 -7.96 8.94
N LYS A 84 16.12 -8.52 7.83
CA LYS A 84 16.56 -9.83 7.34
C LYS A 84 18.00 -9.78 6.84
N GLU A 85 18.33 -8.83 5.95
CA GLU A 85 19.72 -8.62 5.50
C GLU A 85 20.67 -8.24 6.64
N PHE A 86 20.21 -7.48 7.64
CA PHE A 86 21.00 -7.14 8.82
C PHE A 86 21.27 -8.37 9.70
N ILE A 87 20.27 -9.23 9.92
CA ILE A 87 20.43 -10.50 10.66
C ILE A 87 21.34 -11.46 9.88
N GLU A 88 21.17 -11.57 8.56
CA GLU A 88 22.04 -12.40 7.71
C GLU A 88 23.50 -11.91 7.74
N LYS A 89 23.72 -10.59 7.73
CA LYS A 89 25.07 -10.00 7.89
C LYS A 89 25.65 -10.24 9.28
N LEU A 90 24.85 -10.17 10.35
CA LEU A 90 25.28 -10.47 11.71
C LEU A 90 25.60 -11.95 11.94
N GLN A 91 24.88 -12.86 11.28
CA GLN A 91 25.14 -14.29 11.33
C GLN A 91 26.46 -14.63 10.61
N LYS A 92 26.67 -14.07 9.40
CA LYS A 92 27.95 -14.22 8.69
C LYS A 92 29.14 -13.66 9.47
N ALA A 93 28.98 -12.54 10.16
CA ALA A 93 30.06 -11.93 10.95
C ALA A 93 30.39 -12.67 12.27
N LYS A 94 29.63 -13.72 12.64
CA LYS A 94 29.90 -14.57 13.82
C LYS A 94 30.54 -15.92 13.48
N GLU A 95 30.62 -16.26 12.20
CA GLU A 95 31.21 -17.52 11.71
C GLU A 95 32.69 -17.36 11.27
N ASP A 96 33.20 -16.12 11.29
CA ASP A 96 34.63 -15.76 11.19
C ASP A 96 35.19 -15.40 12.59
#